data_AF-A0A3A0CU88-F1
#
_entry.id   AF-A0A3A0CU88-F1
#
_cell.length_a   1.000
_cell.length_b   1.000
_cell.length_c   1.000
_cell.angle_alpha   90.00
_cell.angle_beta   90.00
_cell.angle_gamma   90.00
#
_symmetry.space_group_name_H-M   'P 1'
#
loop_
_entity.id
_entity.type
_entity.pdbx_description
1 polymer ?
#
loop_
_entity_poly.entity_id
_entity_poly.type
_entity_poly.pdbx_seq_one_letter_code
_entity_poly.pdbx_strand_id
1 'polypeptide(L)'
;MCSNLCLAPAYFNCAARSVRLLVVVGAVSFSSVRDSAAVDFHVGDGRPHASIGSVPWHTLQPGDTVWIHWRESPYREKWVIGREGSAAAPISVRGVPGPGGQRPVIDGDSAVTPSPLNYWNEGRSVIKVGGSNVPENSVARWILIEGLDVRGARPPNTFTGDNGAVQSYSMNAAAIHVELGEHITIRDCVIRDSGNGIFVSSFGPDVSRDILIENNYIHSNGNVGSNLEHNTYTAAIGIVYRCNRFGPLLSGAGGNNLKDRSAGLVVRYNWIEGGNRQLDLVDAEDSTIIRDDPSYRRTDVYGNLLIEPPGAGNRQILHYGGDSGAVGDYRKGTLYFYHNTVVSTRTDRTTLMRLSTNEEHCDARNNIIYVTTPGTELAMLDASGVLDLSHNWMKPGWGAAFGGLSGTINNDGTQIQTAWPGFVDETGQNFRLDGSSDCIDMSTALHPAVLPEGAVTRQYVKHQSDEPRVVGGTASDLGAYEWMPPCAADLNCDGGRDINDVPAFVLALLDAPAYEAAFPGCEASRADISADDTIDARDIVGLVQLLLSGPCP
;
A
#
# COMPACT_ATOMS: atom_id res chain seq x y z
N MET A 1 57.93 -20.53 -55.52
CA MET A 1 59.27 -20.98 -55.07
C MET A 1 59.08 -21.73 -53.76
N CYS A 2 59.42 -23.03 -53.77
CA CYS A 2 59.57 -24.01 -52.66
C CYS A 2 58.37 -24.17 -51.68
N SER A 3 57.63 -25.29 -51.60
CA SER A 3 58.00 -26.73 -51.47
C SER A 3 58.94 -26.95 -50.26
N ASN A 4 58.83 -27.91 -49.35
CA ASN A 4 58.08 -29.16 -49.17
C ASN A 4 58.37 -29.66 -47.73
N LEU A 5 57.54 -30.57 -47.20
CA LEU A 5 57.91 -31.93 -46.73
C LEU A 5 56.67 -32.56 -46.05
N CYS A 6 55.99 -33.52 -46.68
CA CYS A 6 56.17 -34.99 -46.59
C CYS A 6 55.13 -35.60 -45.61
N LEU A 7 54.41 -36.71 -45.82
CA LEU A 7 54.56 -37.90 -46.68
C LEU A 7 53.19 -38.62 -46.91
N ALA A 8 53.04 -39.17 -48.13
CA ALA A 8 52.32 -40.34 -48.67
C ALA A 8 50.96 -40.92 -48.11
N PRO A 9 50.05 -41.36 -49.01
CA PRO A 9 48.77 -42.05 -48.71
C PRO A 9 48.76 -43.56 -49.04
N ALA A 10 47.71 -44.28 -48.59
CA ALA A 10 47.38 -45.65 -49.00
C ALA A 10 45.94 -45.76 -49.53
N TYR A 11 45.75 -46.62 -50.53
CA TYR A 11 44.60 -46.75 -51.43
C TYR A 11 43.48 -47.70 -50.94
N PHE A 12 42.23 -47.33 -51.31
CA PHE A 12 41.08 -48.13 -51.79
C PHE A 12 40.64 -49.44 -51.09
N ASN A 13 39.35 -49.54 -50.68
CA ASN A 13 38.17 -49.90 -51.51
C ASN A 13 37.06 -50.50 -50.61
N CYS A 14 35.80 -50.05 -50.68
CA CYS A 14 34.65 -50.95 -50.46
C CYS A 14 33.32 -50.36 -50.94
N ALA A 15 32.45 -51.28 -51.37
CA ALA A 15 31.28 -51.11 -52.21
C ALA A 15 30.03 -50.52 -51.52
N ALA A 16 29.15 -49.98 -52.37
CA ALA A 16 27.86 -49.38 -52.05
C ALA A 16 26.82 -50.38 -51.51
N ARG A 17 26.03 -49.92 -50.53
CA ARG A 17 24.72 -50.49 -50.16
C ARG A 17 23.67 -49.39 -50.20
N SER A 18 22.62 -49.62 -50.99
CA SER A 18 21.46 -48.74 -51.14
C SER A 18 20.53 -48.86 -49.95
N VAL A 19 20.27 -47.75 -49.24
CA VAL A 19 19.24 -47.65 -48.19
C VAL A 19 18.02 -46.95 -48.80
N ARG A 20 16.86 -47.62 -48.79
CA ARG A 20 15.57 -47.03 -49.16
C ARG A 20 15.12 -46.08 -48.04
N LEU A 21 15.03 -44.79 -48.34
CA LEU A 21 14.47 -43.77 -47.45
C LEU A 21 12.93 -43.88 -47.49
N LEU A 22 12.33 -44.37 -46.40
CA LEU A 22 10.89 -44.37 -46.20
C LEU A 22 10.48 -42.98 -45.70
N VAL A 23 9.86 -42.16 -46.56
CA VAL A 23 9.29 -40.87 -46.14
C VAL A 23 7.96 -41.14 -45.44
N VAL A 24 7.97 -41.11 -44.11
CA VAL A 24 6.75 -41.08 -43.29
C VAL A 24 6.23 -39.65 -43.33
N VAL A 25 5.13 -39.42 -44.07
CA VAL A 25 4.36 -38.17 -43.96
C VAL A 25 3.59 -38.24 -42.64
N GLY A 26 4.24 -37.78 -41.57
CA GLY A 26 3.57 -37.55 -40.29
C GLY A 26 2.64 -36.35 -40.44
N ALA A 27 1.33 -36.57 -40.35
CA ALA A 27 0.39 -35.49 -40.17
C ALA A 27 0.70 -34.81 -38.83
N VAL A 28 1.38 -33.67 -38.87
CA VAL A 28 1.51 -32.77 -37.72
C VAL A 28 0.13 -32.15 -37.53
N SER A 29 -0.67 -32.76 -36.66
CA SER A 29 -1.86 -32.12 -36.11
C SER A 29 -1.38 -30.89 -35.34
N PHE A 30 -1.42 -29.71 -35.97
CA PHE A 30 -1.43 -28.47 -35.24
C PHE A 30 -2.73 -28.46 -34.42
N SER A 31 -2.66 -28.96 -33.20
CA SER A 31 -3.63 -28.61 -32.17
C SER A 31 -3.52 -27.11 -32.00
N SER A 32 -4.42 -26.36 -32.65
CA SER A 32 -4.65 -24.97 -32.32
C SER A 32 -4.93 -24.95 -30.82
N VAL A 33 -4.01 -24.42 -30.01
CA VAL A 33 -4.37 -23.92 -28.70
C VAL A 33 -5.41 -22.86 -29.01
N ARG A 34 -6.68 -23.19 -28.82
CA ARG A 34 -7.71 -22.17 -28.75
C ARG A 34 -7.33 -21.39 -27.49
N ASP A 35 -6.74 -20.22 -27.67
CA ASP A 35 -6.88 -19.19 -26.66
C ASP A 35 -8.39 -19.06 -26.46
N SER A 36 -8.87 -19.60 -25.34
CA SER A 36 -10.22 -19.28 -24.89
C SER A 36 -10.21 -17.79 -24.69
N ALA A 37 -10.99 -17.06 -25.50
CA ALA A 37 -11.13 -15.63 -25.32
C ALA A 37 -11.58 -15.37 -23.87
N ALA A 38 -10.97 -14.38 -23.23
CA ALA A 38 -11.39 -13.89 -21.93
C ALA A 38 -12.91 -13.66 -21.92
N VAL A 39 -13.59 -14.14 -20.89
CA VAL A 39 -15.04 -14.01 -20.74
C VAL A 39 -15.38 -12.96 -19.69
N ASP A 40 -16.32 -12.08 -20.03
CA ASP A 40 -16.92 -11.14 -19.08
C ASP A 40 -18.18 -11.72 -18.45
N PHE A 41 -18.16 -11.89 -17.13
CA PHE A 41 -19.31 -12.32 -16.32
C PHE A 41 -19.91 -11.10 -15.61
N HIS A 42 -21.03 -10.58 -16.12
CA HIS A 42 -21.73 -9.45 -15.51
C HIS A 42 -22.76 -9.90 -14.48
N VAL A 43 -22.54 -9.50 -13.23
CA VAL A 43 -23.39 -9.80 -12.08
C VAL A 43 -24.27 -8.60 -11.69
N GLY A 44 -25.55 -8.81 -11.42
CA GLY A 44 -26.47 -7.83 -10.85
C GLY A 44 -27.87 -7.86 -11.45
N ASP A 45 -28.73 -6.94 -11.02
CA ASP A 45 -30.14 -6.94 -11.40
C ASP A 45 -30.30 -6.77 -12.92
N GLY A 46 -31.05 -7.68 -13.56
CA GLY A 46 -31.25 -7.69 -15.01
C GLY A 46 -30.01 -8.09 -15.84
N ARG A 47 -28.93 -8.55 -15.22
CA ARG A 47 -27.73 -9.05 -15.90
C ARG A 47 -27.81 -10.57 -16.14
N PRO A 48 -26.97 -11.13 -17.04
CA PRO A 48 -26.92 -12.58 -17.28
C PRO A 48 -26.70 -13.41 -16.01
N HIS A 49 -25.92 -12.87 -15.07
CA HIS A 49 -25.77 -13.40 -13.73
C HIS A 49 -26.53 -12.51 -12.75
N ALA A 50 -27.72 -12.92 -12.30
CA ALA A 50 -28.49 -12.12 -11.33
C ALA A 50 -27.84 -12.05 -9.93
N SER A 51 -26.93 -12.99 -9.64
CA SER A 51 -26.30 -13.18 -8.34
C SER A 51 -24.83 -13.59 -8.51
N ILE A 52 -24.00 -13.33 -7.50
CA ILE A 52 -22.58 -13.72 -7.48
C ILE A 52 -22.46 -15.24 -7.53
N GLY A 53 -23.38 -15.94 -6.86
CA GLY A 53 -23.40 -17.40 -6.84
C GLY A 53 -23.67 -18.06 -8.20
N SER A 54 -24.16 -17.31 -9.19
CA SER A 54 -24.39 -17.85 -10.54
C SER A 54 -23.16 -17.79 -11.45
N VAL A 55 -22.08 -17.13 -11.04
CA VAL A 55 -20.81 -17.10 -11.77
C VAL A 55 -20.13 -18.47 -11.64
N PRO A 56 -19.57 -19.04 -12.72
CA PRO A 56 -18.95 -20.36 -12.69
C PRO A 56 -17.50 -20.29 -12.15
N TRP A 57 -17.36 -19.82 -10.90
CA TRP A 57 -16.09 -19.56 -10.19
C TRP A 57 -15.07 -20.69 -10.31
N HIS A 58 -15.53 -21.94 -10.23
CA HIS A 58 -14.69 -23.14 -10.32
C HIS A 58 -14.12 -23.42 -11.73
N THR A 59 -14.59 -22.71 -12.76
CA THR A 59 -14.15 -22.88 -14.15
C THR A 59 -13.47 -21.66 -14.76
N LEU A 60 -13.32 -20.56 -14.01
CA LEU A 60 -12.72 -19.30 -14.51
C LEU A 60 -11.33 -19.54 -15.12
N GLN A 61 -11.09 -18.97 -16.29
CA GLN A 61 -9.85 -19.10 -17.05
C GLN A 61 -9.02 -17.81 -16.95
N PRO A 62 -7.70 -17.86 -17.22
CA PRO A 62 -6.88 -16.66 -17.34
C PRO A 62 -7.52 -15.60 -18.25
N GLY A 63 -7.60 -14.36 -17.76
CA GLY A 63 -8.20 -13.23 -18.46
C GLY A 63 -9.68 -13.01 -18.18
N ASP A 64 -10.39 -13.99 -17.61
CA ASP A 64 -11.80 -13.82 -17.26
C ASP A 64 -12.01 -12.68 -16.27
N THR A 65 -13.08 -11.91 -16.47
CA THR A 65 -13.43 -10.78 -15.60
C THR A 65 -14.86 -10.92 -15.09
N VAL A 66 -15.02 -10.87 -13.77
CA VAL A 66 -16.32 -10.82 -13.09
C VAL A 66 -16.63 -9.37 -12.73
N TRP A 67 -17.60 -8.79 -13.42
CA TRP A 67 -18.08 -7.43 -13.20
C TRP A 67 -19.29 -7.44 -12.28
N ILE A 68 -19.13 -7.02 -11.03
CA ILE A 68 -20.21 -6.96 -10.05
C ILE A 68 -20.82 -5.57 -10.08
N HIS A 69 -22.05 -5.45 -10.58
CA HIS A 69 -22.74 -4.16 -10.67
C HIS A 69 -23.34 -3.78 -9.33
N TRP A 70 -23.24 -2.49 -8.99
CA TRP A 70 -23.92 -1.96 -7.82
C TRP A 70 -25.43 -2.18 -7.93
N ARG A 71 -26.04 -2.48 -6.79
CA ARG A 71 -27.49 -2.47 -6.58
C ARG A 71 -27.77 -2.05 -5.14
N GLU A 72 -29.01 -1.67 -4.86
CA GLU A 72 -29.43 -1.16 -3.55
C GLU A 72 -29.22 -2.20 -2.43
N SER A 73 -29.56 -3.46 -2.69
CA SER A 73 -29.39 -4.55 -1.72
C SER A 73 -28.01 -5.19 -1.80
N PRO A 74 -27.30 -5.37 -0.67
CA PRO A 74 -26.02 -6.08 -0.68
C PRO A 74 -26.08 -7.47 -1.32
N TYR A 75 -24.96 -7.90 -1.87
CA TYR A 75 -24.75 -9.31 -2.21
C TYR A 75 -24.42 -10.07 -0.93
N ARG A 76 -25.10 -11.19 -0.70
CA ARG A 76 -24.97 -12.04 0.49
C ARG A 76 -24.45 -13.40 0.06
N GLU A 77 -23.34 -13.37 -0.65
CA GLU A 77 -22.61 -14.53 -1.10
C GLU A 77 -21.16 -14.39 -0.63
N LYS A 78 -20.60 -15.52 -0.21
CA LYS A 78 -19.19 -15.65 0.14
C LYS A 78 -18.58 -16.74 -0.72
N TRP A 79 -17.37 -16.54 -1.24
CA TRP A 79 -16.82 -17.45 -2.25
C TRP A 79 -15.30 -17.51 -2.22
N VAL A 80 -14.77 -18.49 -2.94
CA VAL A 80 -13.34 -18.69 -3.16
C VAL A 80 -12.95 -18.51 -4.62
N ILE A 81 -11.79 -17.92 -4.83
CA ILE A 81 -11.07 -17.87 -6.10
C ILE A 81 -9.87 -18.81 -5.99
N GLY A 82 -10.07 -20.06 -6.35
CA GLY A 82 -9.04 -21.11 -6.39
C GLY A 82 -8.51 -21.35 -7.81
N ARG A 83 -8.26 -20.29 -8.57
CA ARG A 83 -7.84 -20.38 -9.98
C ARG A 83 -6.55 -19.60 -10.20
N GLU A 84 -5.92 -19.86 -11.33
CA GLU A 84 -4.68 -19.21 -11.73
C GLU A 84 -4.94 -18.42 -13.02
N GLY A 85 -4.72 -17.12 -12.95
CA GLY A 85 -4.52 -16.27 -14.13
C GLY A 85 -3.07 -16.30 -14.60
N SER A 86 -2.69 -15.33 -15.42
CA SER A 86 -1.29 -15.10 -15.80
C SER A 86 -0.96 -13.61 -15.75
N ALA A 87 0.33 -13.26 -15.80
CA ALA A 87 0.78 -11.87 -15.84
C ALA A 87 0.12 -11.06 -16.98
N ALA A 88 -0.07 -11.69 -18.15
CA ALA A 88 -0.70 -11.05 -19.31
C ALA A 88 -2.24 -11.10 -19.29
N ALA A 89 -2.81 -12.01 -18.50
CA ALA A 89 -4.25 -12.27 -18.45
C ALA A 89 -4.66 -12.67 -17.02
N PRO A 90 -4.69 -11.72 -16.07
CA PRO A 90 -5.12 -11.99 -14.71
C PRO A 90 -6.63 -12.31 -14.68
N ILE A 91 -7.06 -13.09 -13.69
CA ILE A 91 -8.50 -13.21 -13.39
C ILE A 91 -8.88 -12.00 -12.55
N SER A 92 -9.90 -11.26 -12.98
CA SER A 92 -10.30 -10.00 -12.34
C SER A 92 -11.70 -10.10 -11.74
N VAL A 93 -11.88 -9.57 -10.53
CA VAL A 93 -13.19 -9.33 -9.90
C VAL A 93 -13.32 -7.84 -9.65
N ARG A 94 -14.26 -7.19 -10.34
CA ARG A 94 -14.34 -5.74 -10.45
C ARG A 94 -15.72 -5.23 -10.05
N GLY A 95 -15.76 -4.28 -9.12
CA GLY A 95 -16.98 -3.54 -8.82
C GLY A 95 -17.29 -2.50 -9.89
N VAL A 96 -18.55 -2.44 -10.33
CA VAL A 96 -19.08 -1.36 -11.20
C VAL A 96 -19.91 -0.41 -10.32
N PRO A 97 -19.48 0.85 -10.15
CA PRO A 97 -20.18 1.79 -9.29
C PRO A 97 -21.62 2.09 -9.75
N GLY A 98 -22.47 2.41 -8.78
CA GLY A 98 -23.82 2.93 -9.02
C GLY A 98 -23.81 4.38 -9.52
N PRO A 99 -24.99 4.95 -9.83
CA PRO A 99 -25.12 6.31 -10.37
C PRO A 99 -24.54 7.42 -9.48
N GLY A 100 -24.43 7.19 -8.17
CA GLY A 100 -23.83 8.11 -7.20
C GLY A 100 -22.41 7.72 -6.77
N GLY A 101 -21.75 6.82 -7.51
CA GLY A 101 -20.41 6.33 -7.16
C GLY A 101 -20.39 5.25 -6.08
N GLN A 102 -21.55 4.70 -5.69
CA GLN A 102 -21.62 3.64 -4.68
C GLN A 102 -20.95 2.36 -5.18
N ARG A 103 -20.12 1.73 -4.34
CA ARG A 103 -19.52 0.43 -4.66
C ARG A 103 -20.50 -0.71 -4.38
N PRO A 104 -20.47 -1.81 -5.17
CA PRO A 104 -21.20 -3.02 -4.82
C PRO A 104 -20.76 -3.53 -3.44
N VAL A 105 -21.74 -3.78 -2.57
CA VAL A 105 -21.49 -4.26 -1.21
C VAL A 105 -21.56 -5.77 -1.18
N ILE A 106 -20.49 -6.41 -0.73
CA ILE A 106 -20.38 -7.83 -0.44
C ILE A 106 -20.45 -7.99 1.08
N ASP A 107 -21.57 -8.52 1.56
CA ASP A 107 -21.87 -8.60 2.98
C ASP A 107 -21.83 -10.05 3.45
N GLY A 108 -20.93 -10.32 4.40
CA GLY A 108 -20.78 -11.63 5.02
C GLY A 108 -21.94 -12.03 5.92
N ASP A 109 -22.75 -11.09 6.41
CA ASP A 109 -23.88 -11.40 7.26
C ASP A 109 -24.96 -12.19 6.51
N SER A 110 -25.35 -13.33 7.08
CA SER A 110 -26.29 -14.28 6.49
C SER A 110 -25.91 -14.67 5.05
N ALA A 111 -24.61 -14.65 4.74
CA ALA A 111 -24.11 -14.97 3.41
C ALA A 111 -24.24 -16.47 3.11
N VAL A 112 -24.26 -16.83 1.84
CA VAL A 112 -24.32 -18.23 1.38
C VAL A 112 -23.09 -18.55 0.55
N THR A 113 -22.44 -19.69 0.83
CA THR A 113 -21.43 -20.26 -0.07
C THR A 113 -22.13 -20.90 -1.28
N PRO A 114 -21.86 -20.45 -2.52
CA PRO A 114 -22.54 -20.99 -3.68
C PRO A 114 -21.97 -22.35 -4.09
N SER A 115 -22.85 -23.29 -4.45
CA SER A 115 -22.46 -24.56 -5.05
C SER A 115 -21.81 -24.36 -6.44
N PRO A 116 -20.77 -25.12 -6.83
CA PRO A 116 -20.18 -26.26 -6.12
C PRO A 116 -18.95 -25.90 -5.27
N LEU A 117 -18.77 -24.64 -4.85
CA LEU A 117 -17.54 -24.22 -4.17
C LEU A 117 -17.35 -24.91 -2.83
N ASN A 118 -16.12 -25.32 -2.57
CA ASN A 118 -15.68 -25.93 -1.31
C ASN A 118 -14.23 -25.51 -1.04
N TYR A 119 -13.94 -25.02 0.16
CA TYR A 119 -12.63 -24.47 0.50
C TYR A 119 -12.35 -24.58 2.00
N TRP A 120 -11.07 -24.52 2.33
CA TRP A 120 -10.61 -24.64 3.71
C TRP A 120 -11.02 -23.40 4.50
N ASN A 121 -11.10 -23.56 5.83
CA ASN A 121 -11.30 -22.43 6.73
C ASN A 121 -12.52 -21.56 6.35
N GLU A 122 -13.62 -22.19 5.93
CA GLU A 122 -14.79 -21.51 5.37
C GLU A 122 -15.32 -20.38 6.28
N GLY A 123 -15.28 -20.57 7.60
CA GLY A 123 -15.67 -19.56 8.58
C GLY A 123 -14.69 -18.41 8.81
N ARG A 124 -13.64 -18.26 7.99
CA ARG A 124 -12.60 -17.22 8.14
C ARG A 124 -12.62 -16.14 7.06
N SER A 125 -13.55 -16.16 6.11
CA SER A 125 -13.54 -15.16 5.04
C SER A 125 -14.88 -14.92 4.35
N VAL A 126 -15.07 -13.73 3.79
CA VAL A 126 -16.14 -13.42 2.83
C VAL A 126 -15.65 -13.67 1.41
N ILE A 127 -14.51 -13.09 1.04
CA ILE A 127 -13.80 -13.43 -0.21
C ILE A 127 -12.52 -14.18 0.14
N LYS A 128 -12.40 -15.40 -0.39
CA LYS A 128 -11.23 -16.26 -0.23
C LYS A 128 -10.42 -16.31 -1.52
N VAL A 129 -9.10 -16.27 -1.42
CA VAL A 129 -8.17 -16.53 -2.53
C VAL A 129 -7.24 -17.67 -2.12
N GLY A 130 -7.20 -18.72 -2.93
CA GLY A 130 -6.48 -19.97 -2.63
C GLY A 130 -7.12 -20.81 -1.51
N GLY A 131 -6.45 -21.90 -1.12
CA GLY A 131 -6.92 -22.84 -0.10
C GLY A 131 -8.28 -23.49 -0.43
N SER A 132 -8.39 -24.07 -1.62
CA SER A 132 -9.67 -24.53 -2.18
C SER A 132 -9.65 -26.01 -2.58
N ASN A 133 -10.75 -26.72 -2.29
CA ASN A 133 -11.01 -28.08 -2.75
C ASN A 133 -11.79 -28.09 -4.06
N VAL A 134 -12.69 -27.12 -4.26
CA VAL A 134 -13.43 -26.91 -5.51
C VAL A 134 -13.48 -25.42 -5.82
N PRO A 135 -12.79 -24.96 -6.87
CA PRO A 135 -11.83 -25.73 -7.68
C PRO A 135 -10.63 -26.19 -6.84
N GLU A 136 -10.12 -27.40 -7.08
CA GLU A 136 -8.91 -27.87 -6.40
C GLU A 136 -7.74 -26.97 -6.78
N ASN A 137 -7.06 -26.41 -5.78
CA ASN A 137 -5.97 -25.49 -6.01
C ASN A 137 -4.93 -25.56 -4.90
N SER A 138 -3.67 -25.77 -5.29
CA SER A 138 -2.53 -25.69 -4.39
C SER A 138 -1.95 -24.28 -4.29
N VAL A 139 -2.07 -23.43 -5.32
CA VAL A 139 -1.67 -22.00 -5.29
C VAL A 139 -2.57 -21.17 -6.22
N ALA A 140 -3.23 -20.13 -5.72
CA ALA A 140 -4.00 -19.19 -6.54
C ALA A 140 -3.09 -18.08 -7.07
N ARG A 141 -3.21 -17.70 -8.34
CA ARG A 141 -2.25 -16.79 -8.97
C ARG A 141 -2.86 -15.72 -9.85
N TRP A 142 -2.22 -14.55 -9.89
CA TRP A 142 -2.57 -13.45 -10.81
C TRP A 142 -4.05 -13.08 -10.71
N ILE A 143 -4.48 -12.79 -9.49
CA ILE A 143 -5.86 -12.41 -9.17
C ILE A 143 -5.90 -10.93 -8.84
N LEU A 144 -6.84 -10.21 -9.46
CA LEU A 144 -7.18 -8.83 -9.14
C LEU A 144 -8.55 -8.78 -8.49
N ILE A 145 -8.63 -8.22 -7.29
CA ILE A 145 -9.90 -7.84 -6.65
C ILE A 145 -9.92 -6.32 -6.55
N GLU A 146 -10.92 -5.69 -7.16
CA GLU A 146 -11.02 -4.24 -7.15
C GLU A 146 -12.43 -3.67 -7.04
N GLY A 147 -12.52 -2.48 -6.45
CA GLY A 147 -13.70 -1.65 -6.55
C GLY A 147 -14.89 -2.06 -5.68
N LEU A 148 -14.70 -2.94 -4.70
CA LEU A 148 -15.77 -3.52 -3.86
C LEU A 148 -15.84 -2.86 -2.47
N ASP A 149 -17.02 -2.86 -1.84
CA ASP A 149 -17.16 -2.70 -0.39
C ASP A 149 -17.36 -4.10 0.22
N VAL A 150 -16.40 -4.60 0.98
CA VAL A 150 -16.42 -5.97 1.55
C VAL A 150 -16.48 -5.89 3.07
N ARG A 151 -17.45 -6.58 3.68
CA ARG A 151 -17.73 -6.47 5.12
C ARG A 151 -18.37 -7.71 5.73
N GLY A 152 -18.53 -7.67 7.05
CA GLY A 152 -19.40 -8.58 7.79
C GLY A 152 -18.75 -9.89 8.24
N ALA A 153 -17.43 -10.05 8.08
CA ALA A 153 -16.71 -11.27 8.44
C ALA A 153 -16.32 -11.31 9.93
N ARG A 154 -17.29 -11.33 10.84
CA ARG A 154 -17.07 -11.43 12.30
C ARG A 154 -18.32 -11.88 13.06
N PRO A 155 -18.19 -12.45 14.27
CA PRO A 155 -19.32 -12.55 15.19
C PRO A 155 -19.96 -11.18 15.47
N PRO A 156 -21.30 -11.11 15.63
CA PRO A 156 -22.24 -12.23 15.68
C PRO A 156 -22.77 -12.70 14.32
N ASN A 157 -22.23 -12.19 13.20
CA ASN A 157 -22.72 -12.54 11.87
C ASN A 157 -22.52 -14.04 11.59
N THR A 158 -23.40 -14.58 10.75
CA THR A 158 -23.41 -16.00 10.38
C THR A 158 -23.41 -16.16 8.87
N PHE A 159 -23.16 -17.37 8.38
CA PHE A 159 -23.26 -17.74 6.97
C PHE A 159 -23.77 -19.17 6.82
N THR A 160 -24.35 -19.50 5.67
CA THR A 160 -24.65 -20.88 5.28
C THR A 160 -23.51 -21.43 4.43
N GLY A 161 -22.82 -22.44 4.95
CA GLY A 161 -21.66 -23.04 4.29
C GLY A 161 -22.02 -23.96 3.12
N ASP A 162 -21.01 -24.49 2.45
CA ASP A 162 -21.14 -25.43 1.31
C ASP A 162 -21.94 -26.70 1.67
N ASN A 163 -21.87 -27.12 2.93
CA ASN A 163 -22.63 -28.22 3.50
C ASN A 163 -24.12 -27.89 3.81
N GLY A 164 -24.55 -26.66 3.56
CA GLY A 164 -25.91 -26.16 3.83
C GLY A 164 -26.20 -25.83 5.30
N ALA A 165 -25.22 -25.96 6.21
CA ALA A 165 -25.38 -25.62 7.61
C ALA A 165 -25.10 -24.13 7.86
N VAL A 166 -25.88 -23.51 8.74
CA VAL A 166 -25.61 -22.17 9.26
C VAL A 166 -24.48 -22.25 10.30
N GLN A 167 -23.47 -21.40 10.12
CA GLN A 167 -22.26 -21.34 10.92
C GLN A 167 -21.96 -19.89 11.31
N SER A 168 -21.32 -19.67 12.46
CA SER A 168 -20.80 -18.36 12.85
C SER A 168 -19.42 -18.12 12.25
N TYR A 169 -19.09 -16.87 11.92
CA TYR A 169 -17.71 -16.52 11.61
C TYR A 169 -16.78 -16.72 12.80
N SER A 170 -15.53 -17.07 12.53
CA SER A 170 -14.46 -17.06 13.54
C SER A 170 -14.12 -15.62 13.93
N MET A 171 -13.58 -15.42 15.14
CA MET A 171 -13.14 -14.09 15.60
C MET A 171 -12.16 -13.45 14.62
N ASN A 172 -11.20 -14.23 14.13
CA ASN A 172 -10.15 -13.82 13.20
C ASN A 172 -10.55 -13.94 11.71
N ALA A 173 -11.85 -13.99 11.40
CA ALA A 173 -12.33 -13.98 10.02
C ALA A 173 -12.04 -12.64 9.35
N ALA A 174 -11.85 -12.64 8.03
CA ALA A 174 -11.47 -11.47 7.26
C ALA A 174 -12.47 -11.11 6.15
N ALA A 175 -12.56 -9.84 5.78
CA ALA A 175 -13.32 -9.45 4.60
C ALA A 175 -12.71 -10.12 3.35
N ILE A 176 -11.38 -10.04 3.22
CA ILE A 176 -10.60 -10.73 2.17
C ILE A 176 -9.50 -11.57 2.82
N HIS A 177 -9.46 -12.87 2.53
CA HIS A 177 -8.43 -13.79 3.01
C HIS A 177 -7.66 -14.39 1.82
N VAL A 178 -6.35 -14.17 1.78
CA VAL A 178 -5.42 -14.86 0.87
C VAL A 178 -4.67 -15.95 1.64
N GLU A 179 -4.73 -17.18 1.17
CA GLU A 179 -4.00 -18.34 1.69
C GLU A 179 -3.44 -19.12 0.51
N LEU A 180 -2.11 -19.29 0.42
CA LEU A 180 -1.45 -19.85 -0.76
C LEU A 180 -1.74 -19.03 -2.03
N GLY A 181 -1.59 -17.71 -1.97
CA GLY A 181 -1.75 -16.81 -3.12
C GLY A 181 -0.42 -16.24 -3.61
N GLU A 182 -0.22 -16.15 -4.93
CA GLU A 182 0.94 -15.48 -5.54
C GLU A 182 0.50 -14.45 -6.59
N HIS A 183 1.11 -13.26 -6.61
CA HIS A 183 0.72 -12.17 -7.52
C HIS A 183 -0.74 -11.74 -7.35
N ILE A 184 -1.13 -11.41 -6.11
CA ILE A 184 -2.49 -11.01 -5.78
C ILE A 184 -2.54 -9.50 -5.59
N THR A 185 -3.45 -8.83 -6.29
CA THR A 185 -3.71 -7.40 -6.12
C THR A 185 -5.09 -7.18 -5.51
N ILE A 186 -5.13 -6.46 -4.38
CA ILE A 186 -6.36 -5.96 -3.77
C ILE A 186 -6.31 -4.45 -3.86
N ARG A 187 -7.21 -3.84 -4.65
CA ARG A 187 -7.15 -2.40 -4.88
C ARG A 187 -8.47 -1.68 -4.92
N ASP A 188 -8.46 -0.40 -4.57
CA ASP A 188 -9.63 0.47 -4.68
C ASP A 188 -10.88 -0.11 -3.95
N CYS A 189 -10.68 -0.92 -2.91
CA CYS A 189 -11.76 -1.50 -2.13
C CYS A 189 -12.02 -0.68 -0.85
N VAL A 190 -13.25 -0.75 -0.36
CA VAL A 190 -13.61 -0.38 1.01
C VAL A 190 -13.68 -1.66 1.84
N ILE A 191 -12.89 -1.76 2.90
CA ILE A 191 -12.71 -3.00 3.67
C ILE A 191 -12.97 -2.70 5.14
N ARG A 192 -14.12 -3.19 5.64
CA ARG A 192 -14.63 -2.76 6.95
C ARG A 192 -15.50 -3.78 7.66
N ASP A 193 -15.78 -3.53 8.93
CA ASP A 193 -16.73 -4.27 9.77
C ASP A 193 -16.53 -5.79 9.70
N SER A 194 -15.28 -6.21 9.80
CA SER A 194 -14.86 -7.61 9.84
C SER A 194 -13.92 -7.83 11.03
N GLY A 195 -13.59 -9.08 11.35
CA GLY A 195 -12.61 -9.39 12.40
C GLY A 195 -11.28 -8.79 11.99
N ASN A 196 -10.68 -9.34 10.94
CA ASN A 196 -9.63 -8.70 10.18
C ASN A 196 -10.21 -8.01 8.94
N GLY A 197 -9.62 -6.91 8.47
CA GLY A 197 -9.98 -6.37 7.15
C GLY A 197 -9.43 -7.25 6.04
N ILE A 198 -8.10 -7.27 5.89
CA ILE A 198 -7.37 -8.18 5.01
C ILE A 198 -6.55 -9.15 5.86
N PHE A 199 -6.64 -10.44 5.55
CA PHE A 199 -5.79 -11.46 6.12
C PHE A 199 -4.99 -12.14 5.01
N VAL A 200 -3.66 -12.10 5.08
CA VAL A 200 -2.77 -12.87 4.20
C VAL A 200 -2.04 -13.86 5.07
N SER A 201 -2.27 -15.15 4.87
CA SER A 201 -1.69 -16.18 5.71
C SER A 201 -0.59 -16.97 4.99
N SER A 202 0.41 -17.33 5.78
CA SER A 202 1.44 -18.30 5.45
C SER A 202 1.68 -19.17 6.68
N PHE A 203 1.84 -20.48 6.51
CA PHE A 203 2.04 -21.44 7.60
C PHE A 203 2.92 -22.60 7.15
N GLY A 204 3.99 -22.87 7.91
CA GLY A 204 4.97 -23.90 7.57
C GLY A 204 5.53 -23.70 6.15
N PRO A 205 5.41 -24.69 5.25
CA PRO A 205 5.88 -24.60 3.87
C PRO A 205 4.95 -23.79 2.95
N ASP A 206 3.71 -23.53 3.38
CA ASP A 206 2.67 -22.90 2.59
C ASP A 206 2.79 -21.38 2.72
N VAL A 207 3.32 -20.73 1.69
CA VAL A 207 3.67 -19.30 1.74
C VAL A 207 3.00 -18.52 0.61
N SER A 208 2.36 -17.41 0.97
CA SER A 208 1.84 -16.43 0.02
C SER A 208 2.95 -15.48 -0.45
N ARG A 209 2.93 -15.05 -1.71
CA ARG A 209 3.98 -14.22 -2.32
C ARG A 209 3.42 -13.08 -3.17
N ASP A 210 4.21 -12.03 -3.33
CA ASP A 210 3.97 -10.95 -4.30
C ASP A 210 2.54 -10.38 -4.18
N ILE A 211 2.26 -9.78 -3.02
CA ILE A 211 0.94 -9.23 -2.69
C ILE A 211 0.98 -7.71 -2.78
N LEU A 212 0.04 -7.13 -3.54
CA LEU A 212 -0.13 -5.70 -3.66
C LEU A 212 -1.46 -5.27 -3.02
N ILE A 213 -1.38 -4.44 -1.99
CA ILE A 213 -2.52 -3.79 -1.34
C ILE A 213 -2.43 -2.31 -1.66
N GLU A 214 -3.29 -1.81 -2.54
CA GLU A 214 -3.20 -0.43 -3.02
C GLU A 214 -4.52 0.34 -3.10
N ASN A 215 -4.49 1.64 -2.86
CA ASN A 215 -5.66 2.54 -3.03
C ASN A 215 -6.90 2.13 -2.23
N ASN A 216 -6.79 1.27 -1.21
CA ASN A 216 -7.93 0.80 -0.44
C ASN A 216 -8.28 1.79 0.68
N TYR A 217 -9.54 1.79 1.12
CA TYR A 217 -9.94 2.36 2.40
C TYR A 217 -10.24 1.23 3.39
N ILE A 218 -9.37 1.05 4.38
CA ILE A 218 -9.41 -0.05 5.34
C ILE A 218 -9.68 0.53 6.73
N HIS A 219 -10.84 0.20 7.32
CA HIS A 219 -11.24 0.83 8.58
C HIS A 219 -12.30 0.02 9.31
N SER A 220 -12.53 0.34 10.58
CA SER A 220 -13.63 -0.22 11.38
C SER A 220 -13.63 -1.76 11.43
N ASN A 221 -12.46 -2.39 11.31
CA ASN A 221 -12.27 -3.82 11.56
C ASN A 221 -11.82 -4.06 13.00
N GLY A 222 -11.91 -5.29 13.46
CA GLY A 222 -11.59 -5.72 14.82
C GLY A 222 -12.81 -6.19 15.60
N ASN A 223 -12.56 -6.87 16.72
CA ASN A 223 -13.61 -7.28 17.64
C ASN A 223 -13.54 -6.47 18.93
N VAL A 224 -14.70 -6.00 19.41
CA VAL A 224 -14.80 -5.24 20.67
C VAL A 224 -14.20 -6.05 21.83
N GLY A 225 -13.33 -5.43 22.61
CA GLY A 225 -12.63 -6.06 23.74
C GLY A 225 -11.49 -7.00 23.36
N SER A 226 -11.16 -7.14 22.06
CA SER A 226 -10.05 -7.94 21.57
C SER A 226 -8.96 -7.05 20.98
N ASN A 227 -7.71 -7.43 21.18
CA ASN A 227 -6.54 -6.83 20.55
C ASN A 227 -5.89 -7.75 19.50
N LEU A 228 -6.53 -8.86 19.14
CA LEU A 228 -5.95 -9.89 18.27
C LEU A 228 -6.31 -9.73 16.79
N GLU A 229 -7.34 -8.95 16.47
CA GLU A 229 -7.78 -8.72 15.10
C GLU A 229 -7.57 -7.27 14.66
N HIS A 230 -7.25 -7.07 13.39
CA HIS A 230 -6.60 -5.87 12.89
C HIS A 230 -7.24 -5.36 11.60
N ASN A 231 -6.92 -4.13 11.18
CA ASN A 231 -7.30 -3.72 9.83
C ASN A 231 -6.60 -4.59 8.78
N THR A 232 -5.30 -4.86 8.94
CA THR A 232 -4.63 -5.94 8.21
C THR A 232 -3.77 -6.81 9.13
N TYR A 233 -3.76 -8.11 8.83
CA TYR A 233 -2.86 -9.09 9.42
C TYR A 233 -2.24 -9.88 8.27
N THR A 234 -0.93 -9.74 8.02
CA THR A 234 -0.29 -10.32 6.83
C THR A 234 1.00 -11.07 7.14
N ALA A 235 1.23 -12.16 6.40
CA ALA A 235 2.48 -12.90 6.36
C ALA A 235 2.69 -13.41 4.93
N ALA A 236 3.68 -12.86 4.22
CA ALA A 236 4.01 -13.20 2.84
C ALA A 236 5.52 -12.98 2.56
N ILE A 237 5.97 -13.34 1.36
CA ILE A 237 7.24 -12.87 0.80
C ILE A 237 6.91 -11.82 -0.28
N GLY A 238 7.44 -10.60 -0.14
CA GLY A 238 7.22 -9.53 -1.11
C GLY A 238 5.79 -8.96 -1.04
N ILE A 239 5.43 -8.33 0.06
CA ILE A 239 4.17 -7.58 0.18
C ILE A 239 4.42 -6.08 0.12
N VAL A 240 3.57 -5.38 -0.63
CA VAL A 240 3.61 -3.93 -0.80
C VAL A 240 2.28 -3.31 -0.41
N TYR A 241 2.33 -2.35 0.50
CA TYR A 241 1.25 -1.44 0.82
C TYR A 241 1.53 -0.08 0.19
N ARG A 242 0.67 0.37 -0.74
CA ARG A 242 0.79 1.73 -1.27
C ARG A 242 -0.52 2.49 -1.40
N CYS A 243 -0.48 3.79 -1.13
CA CYS A 243 -1.59 4.68 -1.45
C CYS A 243 -2.91 4.28 -0.76
N ASN A 244 -2.86 3.52 0.33
CA ASN A 244 -4.05 3.15 1.08
C ASN A 244 -4.40 4.26 2.06
N ARG A 245 -5.69 4.32 2.42
CA ARG A 245 -6.19 5.01 3.59
C ARG A 245 -6.55 3.96 4.64
N PHE A 246 -5.90 4.01 5.78
CA PHE A 246 -6.25 3.25 6.96
C PHE A 246 -6.90 4.18 7.97
N GLY A 247 -8.14 3.87 8.34
CA GLY A 247 -8.85 4.56 9.42
C GLY A 247 -8.78 3.79 10.74
N PRO A 248 -9.35 4.35 11.82
CA PRO A 248 -9.43 3.66 13.10
C PRO A 248 -10.11 2.29 13.00
N LEU A 249 -9.77 1.39 13.92
CA LEU A 249 -10.46 0.12 14.11
C LEU A 249 -11.91 0.34 14.58
N LEU A 250 -12.69 -0.74 14.64
CA LEU A 250 -14.02 -0.71 15.23
C LEU A 250 -13.94 -0.15 16.66
N SER A 251 -14.84 0.77 17.01
CA SER A 251 -14.84 1.38 18.35
C SER A 251 -14.90 0.30 19.44
N GLY A 252 -13.93 0.33 20.35
CA GLY A 252 -13.78 -0.67 21.42
C GLY A 252 -12.96 -1.91 21.05
N ALA A 253 -12.51 -2.06 19.80
CA ALA A 253 -11.48 -3.01 19.43
C ALA A 253 -10.08 -2.43 19.72
N GLY A 254 -9.17 -3.27 20.19
CA GLY A 254 -7.82 -2.92 20.62
C GLY A 254 -6.70 -3.40 19.70
N GLY A 255 -7.02 -3.78 18.46
CA GLY A 255 -6.04 -4.25 17.48
C GLY A 255 -5.19 -3.16 16.84
N ASN A 256 -4.18 -3.57 16.09
CA ASN A 256 -3.30 -2.68 15.33
C ASN A 256 -3.91 -2.36 13.96
N ASN A 257 -3.40 -1.28 13.36
CA ASN A 257 -3.83 -0.87 12.02
C ASN A 257 -3.24 -1.83 10.97
N LEU A 258 -1.92 -1.80 10.79
CA LEU A 258 -1.19 -2.73 9.93
C LEU A 258 -0.32 -3.64 10.80
N LYS A 259 -0.70 -4.92 10.90
CA LYS A 259 0.16 -5.97 11.46
C LYS A 259 0.75 -6.81 10.34
N ASP A 260 2.07 -6.95 10.34
CA ASP A 260 2.79 -7.68 9.30
C ASP A 260 3.94 -8.54 9.84
N ARG A 261 4.04 -9.75 9.26
CA ARG A 261 4.99 -10.81 9.54
C ARG A 261 5.73 -11.26 8.27
N SER A 262 5.83 -10.41 7.28
CA SER A 262 6.33 -10.73 5.94
C SER A 262 7.84 -10.55 5.80
N ALA A 263 8.42 -11.15 4.76
CA ALA A 263 9.77 -10.84 4.28
C ALA A 263 9.70 -9.81 3.14
N GLY A 264 10.65 -8.86 3.12
CA GLY A 264 10.72 -7.84 2.08
C GLY A 264 9.53 -6.87 2.08
N LEU A 265 8.98 -6.56 3.26
CA LEU A 265 7.85 -5.63 3.41
C LEU A 265 8.21 -4.23 2.92
N VAL A 266 7.33 -3.64 2.09
CA VAL A 266 7.35 -2.23 1.72
C VAL A 266 6.03 -1.55 2.09
N VAL A 267 6.09 -0.50 2.90
CA VAL A 267 4.95 0.36 3.25
C VAL A 267 5.25 1.77 2.76
N ARG A 268 4.58 2.21 1.70
CA ARG A 268 4.86 3.52 1.11
C ARG A 268 3.65 4.35 0.74
N TYR A 269 3.72 5.67 0.90
CA TYR A 269 2.67 6.58 0.43
C TYR A 269 1.29 6.24 1.00
N ASN A 270 1.18 5.83 2.26
CA ASN A 270 -0.10 5.53 2.89
C ASN A 270 -0.50 6.63 3.87
N TRP A 271 -1.81 6.79 4.08
CA TRP A 271 -2.38 7.52 5.21
C TRP A 271 -2.86 6.53 6.25
N ILE A 272 -2.24 6.50 7.43
CA ILE A 272 -2.55 5.53 8.48
C ILE A 272 -2.91 6.25 9.78
N GLU A 273 -4.19 6.19 10.14
CA GLU A 273 -4.74 6.92 11.28
C GLU A 273 -5.29 5.97 12.35
N GLY A 274 -4.75 6.10 13.56
CA GLY A 274 -5.15 5.35 14.74
C GLY A 274 -4.78 3.87 14.74
N GLY A 275 -5.51 3.11 15.56
CA GLY A 275 -5.19 1.74 15.95
C GLY A 275 -4.47 1.68 17.29
N ASN A 276 -4.22 0.47 17.80
CA ASN A 276 -3.38 0.30 18.99
C ASN A 276 -1.91 0.62 18.69
N ARG A 277 -1.47 0.34 17.46
CA ARG A 277 -0.29 0.89 16.79
C ARG A 277 -0.64 1.09 15.32
N GLN A 278 -0.03 2.05 14.65
CA GLN A 278 -0.13 2.20 13.19
C GLN A 278 0.56 1.02 12.51
N LEU A 279 1.75 0.64 13.00
CA LEU A 279 2.61 -0.39 12.40
C LEU A 279 3.06 -1.40 13.46
N ASP A 280 2.68 -2.67 13.30
CA ASP A 280 3.09 -3.80 14.16
C ASP A 280 3.83 -4.83 13.30
N LEU A 281 5.14 -4.62 13.14
CA LEU A 281 6.02 -5.29 12.19
C LEU A 281 6.85 -6.34 12.93
N VAL A 282 6.24 -7.48 13.18
CA VAL A 282 6.78 -8.52 14.07
C VAL A 282 7.18 -9.79 13.31
N ASP A 283 7.63 -10.81 14.03
CA ASP A 283 8.29 -11.96 13.44
C ASP A 283 7.34 -12.92 12.72
N ALA A 284 7.86 -13.58 11.69
CA ALA A 284 7.21 -14.67 10.96
C ALA A 284 7.19 -15.96 11.79
N GLU A 285 6.48 -15.90 12.91
CA GLU A 285 6.29 -17.00 13.88
C GLU A 285 5.94 -18.31 13.17
N ASP A 286 5.03 -18.24 12.20
CA ASP A 286 4.37 -19.40 11.61
C ASP A 286 5.09 -20.00 10.39
N SER A 287 6.16 -19.39 9.87
CA SER A 287 6.85 -19.90 8.67
C SER A 287 8.36 -19.70 8.70
N THR A 288 9.10 -20.80 8.73
CA THR A 288 10.56 -20.78 8.56
C THR A 288 10.96 -20.34 7.16
N ILE A 289 10.16 -20.63 6.13
CA ILE A 289 10.42 -20.22 4.75
C ILE A 289 10.45 -18.68 4.63
N ILE A 290 9.54 -17.98 5.32
CA ILE A 290 9.59 -16.51 5.38
C ILE A 290 10.81 -16.04 6.17
N ARG A 291 11.12 -16.68 7.32
CA ARG A 291 12.27 -16.29 8.16
C ARG A 291 13.63 -16.48 7.49
N ASP A 292 13.73 -17.49 6.63
CA ASP A 292 14.94 -17.85 5.90
C ASP A 292 15.06 -17.09 4.56
N ASP A 293 14.02 -16.36 4.15
CA ASP A 293 14.07 -15.57 2.93
C ASP A 293 15.13 -14.46 3.03
N PRO A 294 15.98 -14.24 2.01
CA PRO A 294 17.03 -13.22 2.03
C PRO A 294 16.52 -11.81 2.32
N SER A 295 15.26 -11.51 1.98
CA SER A 295 14.63 -10.21 2.21
C SER A 295 14.04 -10.03 3.62
N TYR A 296 13.99 -11.08 4.45
CA TYR A 296 13.34 -11.03 5.77
C TYR A 296 13.96 -10.01 6.73
N ARG A 297 15.25 -9.72 6.57
CA ARG A 297 15.99 -8.79 7.43
C ARG A 297 15.94 -7.35 6.94
N ARG A 298 15.13 -7.04 5.92
CA ARG A 298 14.93 -5.69 5.38
C ARG A 298 13.45 -5.34 5.37
N THR A 299 13.13 -4.13 5.82
CA THR A 299 11.79 -3.56 5.77
C THR A 299 11.88 -2.09 5.43
N ASP A 300 11.11 -1.65 4.43
CA ASP A 300 11.12 -0.26 3.95
C ASP A 300 9.78 0.42 4.31
N VAL A 301 9.83 1.50 5.09
CA VAL A 301 8.67 2.31 5.47
C VAL A 301 8.94 3.76 5.11
N TYR A 302 8.30 4.28 4.06
CA TYR A 302 8.61 5.62 3.58
C TYR A 302 7.49 6.41 2.92
N GLY A 303 7.55 7.73 2.95
CA GLY A 303 6.55 8.58 2.30
C GLY A 303 5.15 8.48 2.92
N ASN A 304 5.01 7.90 4.11
CA ASN A 304 3.72 7.69 4.75
C ASN A 304 3.35 8.85 5.68
N LEU A 305 2.06 9.03 5.87
CA LEU A 305 1.48 9.82 6.94
C LEU A 305 1.00 8.88 8.04
N LEU A 306 1.63 8.95 9.22
CA LEU A 306 1.29 8.13 10.39
C LEU A 306 0.69 9.02 11.46
N ILE A 307 -0.60 8.87 11.74
CA ILE A 307 -1.37 9.78 12.58
C ILE A 307 -1.87 9.05 13.81
N GLU A 308 -1.48 9.56 14.97
CA GLU A 308 -1.83 9.04 16.28
C GLU A 308 -2.80 10.01 16.98
N PRO A 309 -4.10 9.68 17.04
CA PRO A 309 -5.12 10.52 17.67
C PRO A 309 -5.07 10.43 19.21
N PRO A 310 -5.76 11.33 19.94
CA PRO A 310 -5.83 11.26 21.38
C PRO A 310 -6.46 9.94 21.84
N GLY A 311 -5.82 9.26 22.79
CA GLY A 311 -6.35 8.02 23.37
C GLY A 311 -6.36 6.81 22.44
N ALA A 312 -5.69 6.86 21.28
CA ALA A 312 -5.36 5.64 20.54
C ALA A 312 -4.52 4.69 21.41
N GLY A 313 -4.69 3.38 21.25
CA GLY A 313 -4.38 2.38 22.29
C GLY A 313 -2.99 2.50 22.93
N ASN A 314 -1.97 1.90 22.31
CA ASN A 314 -0.60 2.02 22.79
C ASN A 314 -0.02 3.37 22.34
N ARG A 315 0.81 3.98 23.18
CA ARG A 315 1.55 5.21 22.83
C ARG A 315 2.68 5.01 21.80
N GLN A 316 2.92 3.77 21.36
CA GLN A 316 3.95 3.40 20.40
C GLN A 316 3.39 3.50 18.98
N ILE A 317 3.99 4.33 18.12
CA ILE A 317 3.57 4.43 16.70
C ILE A 317 3.88 3.13 15.95
N LEU A 318 5.07 2.58 16.22
CA LEU A 318 5.59 1.40 15.54
C LEU A 318 6.19 0.37 16.52
N HIS A 319 6.02 -0.92 16.22
CA HIS A 319 6.78 -2.01 16.82
C HIS A 319 7.48 -2.79 15.71
N TYR A 320 8.80 -3.00 15.83
CA TYR A 320 9.59 -3.82 14.91
C TYR A 320 10.42 -4.87 15.67
N GLY A 321 10.49 -6.08 15.13
CA GLY A 321 11.26 -7.20 15.70
C GLY A 321 10.40 -8.43 15.86
N GLY A 322 9.91 -8.69 17.07
CA GLY A 322 9.07 -9.84 17.34
C GLY A 322 8.21 -9.78 18.60
N ASP A 323 7.14 -10.57 18.60
CA ASP A 323 6.13 -10.67 19.65
C ASP A 323 5.72 -12.11 20.00
N SER A 324 6.23 -13.11 19.29
CA SER A 324 5.95 -14.54 19.54
C SER A 324 6.50 -15.07 20.87
N GLY A 325 7.43 -14.35 21.50
CA GLY A 325 8.20 -14.84 22.65
C GLY A 325 9.37 -15.76 22.28
N ALA A 326 9.45 -16.23 21.03
CA ALA A 326 10.59 -16.96 20.50
C ALA A 326 11.67 -15.97 20.02
N VAL A 327 12.44 -15.41 20.94
CA VAL A 327 13.44 -14.34 20.65
C VAL A 327 14.44 -14.71 19.53
N GLY A 328 14.75 -16.00 19.36
CA GLY A 328 15.59 -16.47 18.25
C GLY A 328 14.99 -16.26 16.86
N ASP A 329 13.66 -16.19 16.77
CA ASP A 329 12.90 -16.08 15.53
C ASP A 329 12.56 -14.62 15.16
N TYR A 330 12.83 -13.69 16.09
CA TYR A 330 12.56 -12.26 15.92
C TYR A 330 13.18 -11.69 14.64
N ARG A 331 12.55 -10.65 14.08
CA ARG A 331 13.03 -9.94 12.89
C ARG A 331 14.24 -9.04 13.21
N LYS A 332 15.38 -9.67 13.51
CA LYS A 332 16.71 -9.08 13.74
C LYS A 332 17.33 -8.48 12.47
N GLY A 333 16.70 -7.43 11.94
CA GLY A 333 17.06 -6.80 10.67
C GLY A 333 17.10 -5.29 10.76
N THR A 334 17.13 -4.64 9.58
CA THR A 334 17.07 -3.18 9.47
C THR A 334 15.70 -2.73 8.96
N LEU A 335 15.07 -1.86 9.74
CA LEU A 335 13.96 -1.02 9.32
C LEU A 335 14.52 0.27 8.71
N TYR A 336 14.25 0.53 7.43
CA TYR A 336 14.52 1.81 6.79
C TYR A 336 13.27 2.68 6.88
N PHE A 337 13.33 3.72 7.71
CA PHE A 337 12.22 4.60 8.03
C PHE A 337 12.51 6.02 7.55
N TYR A 338 12.01 6.41 6.37
CA TYR A 338 12.41 7.68 5.75
C TYR A 338 11.31 8.45 5.03
N HIS A 339 11.43 9.78 4.97
CA HIS A 339 10.39 10.65 4.35
C HIS A 339 8.98 10.39 4.88
N ASN A 340 8.82 9.94 6.13
CA ASN A 340 7.49 9.83 6.74
C ASN A 340 7.15 11.13 7.48
N THR A 341 5.86 11.47 7.51
CA THR A 341 5.32 12.49 8.40
C THR A 341 4.53 11.80 9.49
N VAL A 342 5.07 11.79 10.71
CA VAL A 342 4.44 11.26 11.92
C VAL A 342 3.81 12.41 12.67
N VAL A 343 2.51 12.31 12.96
CA VAL A 343 1.74 13.32 13.70
C VAL A 343 1.04 12.67 14.86
N SER A 344 1.45 13.00 16.08
CA SER A 344 0.76 12.60 17.29
C SER A 344 0.02 13.80 17.89
N THR A 345 -1.29 13.65 17.99
CA THR A 345 -2.18 14.62 18.65
C THR A 345 -2.54 14.19 20.07
N ARG A 346 -1.87 13.14 20.59
CA ARG A 346 -2.02 12.69 21.97
C ARG A 346 -1.82 13.83 22.95
N THR A 347 -2.63 13.84 24.00
CA THR A 347 -2.48 14.78 25.12
C THR A 347 -1.46 14.30 26.17
N ASP A 348 -0.94 13.09 26.00
CA ASP A 348 0.06 12.45 26.83
C ASP A 348 1.29 12.05 26.00
N ARG A 349 2.04 11.07 26.49
CA ARG A 349 3.31 10.62 25.90
C ARG A 349 3.11 9.93 24.55
N THR A 350 4.08 10.13 23.67
CA THR A 350 4.25 9.39 22.42
C THR A 350 5.63 8.74 22.39
N THR A 351 5.69 7.48 21.97
CA THR A 351 6.94 6.76 21.68
C THR A 351 6.96 6.46 20.18
N LEU A 352 8.00 6.92 19.47
CA LEU A 352 8.10 6.68 18.03
C LEU A 352 8.14 5.18 17.72
N MET A 353 9.01 4.42 18.38
CA MET A 353 9.07 2.98 18.12
C MET A 353 9.50 2.11 19.29
N ARG A 354 9.06 0.87 19.24
CA ARG A 354 9.61 -0.25 20.01
C ARG A 354 10.41 -1.14 19.07
N LEU A 355 11.69 -1.30 19.37
CA LEU A 355 12.50 -2.39 18.82
C LEU A 355 12.56 -3.50 19.87
N SER A 356 12.31 -4.75 19.48
CA SER A 356 12.10 -5.84 20.45
C SER A 356 13.33 -6.17 21.30
N THR A 357 14.52 -6.05 20.74
CA THR A 357 15.82 -6.38 21.32
C THR A 357 16.88 -5.39 20.84
N ASN A 358 18.14 -5.57 21.24
CA ASN A 358 19.27 -4.78 20.75
C ASN A 358 19.85 -5.30 19.42
N GLU A 359 19.24 -6.32 18.81
CA GLU A 359 19.66 -6.89 17.52
C GLU A 359 18.83 -6.36 16.35
N GLU A 360 17.79 -5.56 16.61
CA GLU A 360 17.08 -4.80 15.57
C GLU A 360 17.69 -3.42 15.38
N HIS A 361 17.75 -3.01 14.11
CA HIS A 361 18.27 -1.72 13.69
C HIS A 361 17.17 -0.89 13.01
N CYS A 362 17.18 0.41 13.22
CA CYS A 362 16.37 1.36 12.47
C CYS A 362 17.25 2.49 11.93
N ASP A 363 17.22 2.69 10.62
CA ASP A 363 17.75 3.87 9.95
C ASP A 363 16.61 4.87 9.75
N ALA A 364 16.57 5.91 10.58
CA ALA A 364 15.51 6.91 10.58
C ALA A 364 16.03 8.24 10.04
N ARG A 365 15.65 8.59 8.81
CA ARG A 365 16.11 9.82 8.16
C ARG A 365 15.08 10.55 7.31
N ASN A 366 15.27 11.84 7.12
CA ASN A 366 14.39 12.68 6.30
C ASN A 366 12.92 12.68 6.78
N ASN A 367 12.63 12.40 8.05
CA ASN A 367 11.25 12.34 8.57
C ASN A 367 10.85 13.66 9.24
N ILE A 368 9.54 13.92 9.31
CA ILE A 368 8.97 14.89 10.25
C ILE A 368 8.29 14.10 11.36
N ILE A 369 8.70 14.28 12.61
CA ILE A 369 8.12 13.63 13.79
C ILE A 369 7.55 14.71 14.71
N TYR A 370 6.25 14.94 14.56
CA TYR A 370 5.53 16.00 15.23
C TYR A 370 4.61 15.47 16.34
N VAL A 371 4.66 16.14 17.49
CA VAL A 371 3.75 15.95 18.63
C VAL A 371 3.11 17.28 18.98
N THR A 372 1.81 17.30 19.27
CA THR A 372 1.11 18.53 19.72
C THR A 372 1.54 18.94 21.13
N THR A 373 1.87 17.96 21.97
CA THR A 373 2.44 18.15 23.31
C THR A 373 3.84 18.79 23.26
N PRO A 374 4.39 19.20 24.42
CA PRO A 374 5.81 19.56 24.50
C PRO A 374 6.70 18.42 24.02
N GLY A 375 7.86 18.74 23.42
CA GLY A 375 8.77 17.70 22.92
C GLY A 375 9.26 16.74 24.00
N THR A 376 9.25 17.14 25.28
CA THR A 376 9.54 16.24 26.43
C THR A 376 8.58 15.06 26.57
N GLU A 377 7.43 15.10 25.90
CA GLU A 377 6.46 14.00 25.82
C GLU A 377 6.67 13.12 24.57
N LEU A 378 7.76 13.31 23.83
CA LEU A 378 8.20 12.43 22.75
C LEU A 378 9.44 11.63 23.16
N ALA A 379 9.36 10.30 23.05
CA ALA A 379 10.50 9.40 23.16
C ALA A 379 10.78 8.68 21.84
N MET A 380 12.06 8.47 21.52
CA MET A 380 12.45 7.78 20.28
C MET A 380 12.26 6.27 20.38
N LEU A 381 12.75 5.67 21.47
CA LEU A 381 12.66 4.24 21.72
C LEU A 381 11.83 3.95 22.99
N ASP A 382 11.18 2.79 23.02
CA ASP A 382 10.57 2.28 24.24
C ASP A 382 11.64 1.89 25.28
N ALA A 383 12.66 1.14 24.86
CA ALA A 383 13.83 0.78 25.68
C ALA A 383 15.03 0.25 24.85
N SER A 384 14.81 -0.75 24.01
CA SER A 384 15.86 -1.51 23.29
C SER A 384 16.01 -1.09 21.82
N GLY A 385 17.06 -1.62 21.17
CA GLY A 385 17.33 -1.49 19.73
C GLY A 385 18.45 -0.52 19.40
N VAL A 386 18.85 -0.50 18.13
CA VAL A 386 19.81 0.48 17.60
C VAL A 386 19.06 1.40 16.64
N LEU A 387 19.07 2.70 16.94
CA LEU A 387 18.40 3.72 16.14
C LEU A 387 19.42 4.75 15.66
N ASP A 388 19.57 4.85 14.34
CA ASP A 388 20.35 5.88 13.69
C ASP A 388 19.41 7.03 13.29
N LEU A 389 19.70 8.23 13.77
CA LEU A 389 18.96 9.46 13.46
C LEU A 389 19.81 10.36 12.56
N SER A 390 19.26 10.75 11.41
CA SER A 390 19.88 11.70 10.48
C SER A 390 18.82 12.57 9.79
N HIS A 391 18.96 13.89 9.83
CA HIS A 391 18.11 14.86 9.12
C HIS A 391 16.61 14.61 9.34
N ASN A 392 16.15 14.56 10.59
CA ASN A 392 14.73 14.55 10.91
C ASN A 392 14.33 15.87 11.56
N TRP A 393 13.08 16.27 11.39
CA TRP A 393 12.47 17.34 12.18
C TRP A 393 11.83 16.75 13.44
N MET A 394 12.14 17.30 14.62
CA MET A 394 11.55 16.93 15.91
C MET A 394 11.40 18.16 16.80
N LYS A 395 10.28 18.27 17.52
CA LYS A 395 10.10 19.35 18.51
C LYS A 395 11.18 19.28 19.61
N PRO A 396 11.77 20.41 20.04
CA PRO A 396 12.80 20.44 21.08
C PRO A 396 12.39 19.74 22.39
N GLY A 397 13.35 19.02 22.98
CA GLY A 397 13.19 18.39 24.30
C GLY A 397 12.82 16.91 24.28
N TRP A 398 12.74 16.28 23.10
CA TRP A 398 12.54 14.83 22.98
C TRP A 398 13.59 14.02 23.75
N GLY A 399 13.17 12.85 24.23
CA GLY A 399 14.00 11.95 25.03
C GLY A 399 14.34 10.65 24.30
N ALA A 400 15.38 9.96 24.78
CA ALA A 400 15.74 8.64 24.27
C ALA A 400 14.65 7.59 24.56
N ALA A 401 14.21 7.51 25.82
CA ALA A 401 13.19 6.60 26.31
C ALA A 401 12.56 7.15 27.61
N PHE A 402 11.32 6.77 27.91
CA PHE A 402 10.69 7.14 29.19
C PHE A 402 11.05 6.20 30.35
N GLY A 403 11.26 4.91 30.08
CA GLY A 403 11.50 3.88 31.09
C GLY A 403 12.98 3.57 31.35
N GLY A 404 13.89 4.31 30.70
CA GLY A 404 15.31 4.00 30.61
C GLY A 404 15.67 3.37 29.27
N LEU A 405 16.87 3.68 28.77
CA LEU A 405 17.38 3.17 27.50
C LEU A 405 18.32 1.97 27.76
N SER A 406 18.00 0.82 27.18
CA SER A 406 18.88 -0.36 27.10
C SER A 406 19.50 -0.54 25.72
N GLY A 407 18.94 0.14 24.71
CA GLY A 407 19.46 0.20 23.34
C GLY A 407 20.51 1.29 23.14
N THR A 408 20.70 1.66 21.88
CA THR A 408 21.63 2.70 21.44
C THR A 408 20.92 3.63 20.47
N ILE A 409 21.07 4.95 20.66
CA ILE A 409 20.63 5.95 19.70
C ILE A 409 21.88 6.67 19.19
N ASN A 410 22.17 6.51 17.91
CA ASN A 410 23.23 7.24 17.22
C ASN A 410 22.61 8.47 16.58
N ASN A 411 22.79 9.63 17.21
CA ASN A 411 22.36 10.90 16.67
C ASN A 411 23.56 11.63 16.08
N ASP A 412 23.55 11.87 14.78
CA ASP A 412 24.63 12.57 14.06
C ASP A 412 24.63 14.10 14.27
N GLY A 413 23.64 14.62 15.00
CA GLY A 413 23.51 16.05 15.30
C GLY A 413 22.85 16.88 14.21
N THR A 414 22.30 16.27 13.16
CA THR A 414 21.72 16.96 11.99
C THR A 414 20.21 17.22 12.10
N GLN A 415 19.60 16.92 13.26
CA GLN A 415 18.17 17.06 13.45
C GLN A 415 17.76 18.54 13.50
N ILE A 416 16.66 18.88 12.83
CA ILE A 416 16.03 20.19 12.92
C ILE A 416 15.11 20.20 14.14
N GLN A 417 15.29 21.21 15.00
CA GLN A 417 14.56 21.31 16.26
C GLN A 417 14.01 22.71 16.45
N THR A 418 12.85 22.96 15.85
CA THR A 418 12.07 24.20 16.02
C THR A 418 10.70 23.90 16.64
N ALA A 419 9.97 24.93 17.05
CA ALA A 419 8.70 24.74 17.74
C ALA A 419 7.60 24.15 16.83
N TRP A 420 7.71 24.38 15.51
CA TRP A 420 6.70 24.09 14.51
C TRP A 420 7.37 23.68 13.17
N PRO A 421 6.93 22.61 12.48
CA PRO A 421 7.52 22.18 11.21
C PRO A 421 7.01 22.98 10.01
N GLY A 422 6.04 23.90 10.17
CA GLY A 422 5.49 24.68 9.06
C GLY A 422 4.41 23.93 8.27
N PHE A 423 3.44 23.26 8.92
CA PHE A 423 2.31 22.67 8.18
C PHE A 423 1.30 23.75 7.77
N VAL A 424 0.69 23.60 6.58
CA VAL A 424 -0.32 24.53 6.05
C VAL A 424 -1.56 24.63 6.95
N ASP A 425 -2.14 23.50 7.36
CA ASP A 425 -3.28 23.48 8.29
C ASP A 425 -3.28 22.19 9.11
N GLU A 426 -2.78 22.28 10.34
CA GLU A 426 -2.77 21.17 11.29
C GLU A 426 -4.18 20.65 11.62
N THR A 427 -5.15 21.56 11.78
CA THR A 427 -6.49 21.23 12.28
C THR A 427 -7.30 20.52 11.20
N GLY A 428 -7.17 20.94 9.94
CA GLY A 428 -7.71 20.23 8.77
C GLY A 428 -6.91 19.00 8.35
N GLN A 429 -5.84 18.66 9.07
CA GLN A 429 -4.87 17.62 8.71
C GLN A 429 -4.33 17.81 7.27
N ASN A 430 -4.01 19.04 6.91
CA ASN A 430 -3.21 19.40 5.76
C ASN A 430 -1.74 19.54 6.21
N PHE A 431 -1.05 18.41 6.20
CA PHE A 431 0.36 18.32 6.63
C PHE A 431 1.36 18.61 5.51
N ARG A 432 0.92 19.20 4.40
CA ARG A 432 1.86 19.82 3.45
C ARG A 432 2.60 20.96 4.14
N LEU A 433 3.78 21.27 3.65
CA LEU A 433 4.60 22.36 4.18
C LEU A 433 4.12 23.71 3.64
N ASP A 434 4.23 24.75 4.44
CA ASP A 434 4.15 26.14 4.00
C ASP A 434 5.54 26.66 3.56
N GLY A 435 5.57 27.77 2.83
CA GLY A 435 6.83 28.32 2.27
C GLY A 435 7.81 28.91 3.29
N SER A 436 7.44 28.97 4.56
CA SER A 436 8.32 29.40 5.66
C SER A 436 8.93 28.22 6.43
N SER A 437 8.59 26.98 6.05
CA SER A 437 9.02 25.77 6.75
C SER A 437 10.54 25.58 6.72
N ASP A 438 11.12 25.34 7.90
CA ASP A 438 12.51 24.90 8.04
C ASP A 438 12.76 23.48 7.51
N CYS A 439 11.72 22.77 7.04
CA CYS A 439 11.84 21.42 6.49
C CYS A 439 12.18 21.40 4.99
N ILE A 440 12.07 22.55 4.32
CA ILE A 440 12.27 22.69 2.87
C ILE A 440 13.76 22.55 2.53
N ASP A 441 14.09 21.74 1.52
CA ASP A 441 15.45 21.47 1.03
C ASP A 441 16.40 20.86 2.08
N MET A 442 15.86 20.27 3.15
CA MET A 442 16.67 19.81 4.29
C MET A 442 16.95 18.31 4.33
N SER A 443 16.52 17.53 3.34
CA SER A 443 16.81 16.09 3.29
C SER A 443 18.27 15.79 2.96
N THR A 444 18.72 14.61 3.39
CA THR A 444 20.00 14.03 2.99
C THR A 444 19.82 12.82 2.07
N ALA A 445 20.93 12.30 1.54
CA ALA A 445 20.93 11.09 0.74
C ALA A 445 20.39 9.90 1.53
N LEU A 446 19.60 9.05 0.86
CA LEU A 446 19.10 7.81 1.44
C LEU A 446 20.24 6.81 1.69
N HIS A 447 19.99 5.87 2.61
CA HIS A 447 20.92 4.77 2.82
C HIS A 447 21.09 3.97 1.51
N PRO A 448 22.33 3.65 1.06
CA PRO A 448 22.55 3.03 -0.25
C PRO A 448 21.80 1.70 -0.44
N ALA A 449 21.56 0.94 0.63
CA ALA A 449 20.82 -0.32 0.57
C ALA A 449 19.36 -0.18 0.11
N VAL A 450 18.76 1.00 0.19
CA VAL A 450 17.39 1.20 -0.31
C VAL A 450 17.34 1.65 -1.76
N LEU A 451 18.48 1.95 -2.40
CA LEU A 451 18.51 2.46 -3.77
C LEU A 451 18.86 1.38 -4.79
N PRO A 452 18.29 1.44 -6.01
CA PRO A 452 17.36 2.46 -6.51
C PRO A 452 15.88 2.24 -6.15
N GLU A 453 15.48 1.06 -5.66
CA GLU A 453 14.07 0.65 -5.56
C GLU A 453 13.23 1.49 -4.57
N GLY A 454 13.87 2.03 -3.53
CA GLY A 454 13.31 2.88 -2.48
C GLY A 454 13.43 4.37 -2.77
N ALA A 455 13.81 4.79 -3.97
CA ALA A 455 13.82 6.21 -4.33
C ALA A 455 12.42 6.83 -4.18
N VAL A 456 12.32 7.94 -3.44
CA VAL A 456 11.05 8.63 -3.17
C VAL A 456 10.68 9.51 -4.37
N THR A 457 10.05 8.91 -5.36
CA THR A 457 9.68 9.58 -6.63
C THR A 457 8.22 10.01 -6.70
N ARG A 458 7.43 9.68 -5.68
CA ARG A 458 5.99 9.96 -5.58
C ARG A 458 5.64 10.40 -4.16
N GLN A 459 4.50 11.07 -4.01
CA GLN A 459 3.94 11.48 -2.72
C GLN A 459 2.45 11.20 -2.69
N TYR A 460 1.92 10.99 -1.48
CA TYR A 460 0.50 10.70 -1.30
C TYR A 460 -0.39 11.86 -1.77
N VAL A 461 -1.61 11.58 -2.19
CA VAL A 461 -2.65 12.58 -2.40
C VAL A 461 -3.82 12.21 -1.50
N LYS A 462 -4.19 13.13 -0.60
CA LYS A 462 -5.27 12.94 0.38
C LYS A 462 -6.62 12.84 -0.35
N HIS A 463 -7.27 11.68 -0.48
CA HIS A 463 -6.85 10.32 -0.10
C HIS A 463 -6.84 9.34 -1.29
N GLN A 464 -6.16 8.20 -1.10
CA GLN A 464 -6.16 7.01 -1.96
C GLN A 464 -5.58 7.20 -3.36
N SER A 465 -4.69 8.18 -3.51
CA SER A 465 -3.97 8.43 -4.75
C SER A 465 -2.56 8.92 -4.43
N ASP A 466 -1.81 9.21 -5.47
CA ASP A 466 -0.45 9.71 -5.39
C ASP A 466 -0.13 10.53 -6.64
N GLU A 467 0.89 11.36 -6.53
CA GLU A 467 1.40 12.21 -7.60
C GLU A 467 2.93 12.12 -7.65
N PRO A 468 3.57 12.49 -8.78
CA PRO A 468 5.02 12.63 -8.82
C PRO A 468 5.51 13.55 -7.71
N ARG A 469 6.59 13.15 -7.03
CA ARG A 469 7.31 14.01 -6.09
C ARG A 469 8.43 14.70 -6.85
N VAL A 470 8.15 15.91 -7.34
CA VAL A 470 9.14 16.76 -7.99
C VAL A 470 9.91 17.49 -6.89
N VAL A 471 11.24 17.55 -7.01
CA VAL A 471 12.07 18.32 -6.07
C VAL A 471 12.06 19.78 -6.51
N GLY A 472 11.48 20.64 -5.67
CA GLY A 472 11.26 22.06 -5.96
C GLY A 472 12.50 22.94 -5.76
N GLY A 473 13.49 22.47 -5.02
CA GLY A 473 14.69 23.22 -4.67
C GLY A 473 15.99 22.45 -4.82
N THR A 474 16.92 22.66 -3.89
CA THR A 474 18.27 22.11 -3.93
C THR A 474 18.37 20.66 -3.41
N ALA A 475 17.40 20.21 -2.64
CA ALA A 475 17.29 18.85 -2.12
C ALA A 475 15.82 18.51 -1.86
N SER A 476 15.50 17.24 -1.57
CA SER A 476 14.13 16.92 -1.16
C SER A 476 13.79 17.52 0.21
N ASP A 477 12.50 17.70 0.46
CA ASP A 477 12.02 18.16 1.76
C ASP A 477 11.90 17.04 2.78
N LEU A 478 12.00 17.39 4.06
CA LEU A 478 11.71 16.44 5.13
C LEU A 478 10.24 16.01 5.09
N GLY A 479 9.97 14.75 5.42
CA GLY A 479 8.63 14.20 5.53
C GLY A 479 8.02 13.73 4.21
N ALA A 480 6.72 13.45 4.26
CA ALA A 480 5.98 12.75 3.21
C ALA A 480 5.69 13.59 1.96
N TYR A 481 5.72 14.91 2.08
CA TYR A 481 5.42 15.84 1.00
C TYR A 481 6.64 16.66 0.62
N GLU A 482 6.79 16.90 -0.66
CA GLU A 482 7.55 18.04 -1.15
C GLU A 482 6.65 19.28 -1.13
N TRP A 483 7.20 20.36 -0.58
CA TRP A 483 6.82 21.71 -0.87
C TRP A 483 7.21 22.03 -2.31
N MET A 484 6.22 22.45 -3.07
CA MET A 484 6.46 23.14 -4.31
C MET A 484 6.27 24.63 -4.03
N PRO A 485 7.20 25.51 -4.45
CA PRO A 485 6.94 26.93 -4.43
C PRO A 485 5.61 27.19 -5.12
N PRO A 486 4.77 28.10 -4.58
CA PRO A 486 3.53 28.51 -5.22
C PRO A 486 3.83 28.75 -6.69
N CYS A 487 3.17 27.99 -7.55
CA CYS A 487 3.43 28.10 -8.97
C CYS A 487 3.01 29.50 -9.39
N ALA A 488 3.97 30.33 -9.78
CA ALA A 488 3.65 31.61 -10.39
C ALA A 488 2.68 31.34 -11.55
N ALA A 489 1.57 32.09 -11.59
CA ALA A 489 0.45 31.90 -12.49
C ALA A 489 -0.53 30.72 -12.25
N ASP A 490 -0.39 29.88 -11.21
CA ASP A 490 -1.48 29.01 -10.72
C ASP A 490 -2.36 29.82 -9.77
N LEU A 491 -3.37 30.46 -10.35
CA LEU A 491 -4.19 31.48 -9.69
C LEU A 491 -5.55 30.97 -9.27
N ASN A 492 -5.95 29.79 -9.75
CA ASN A 492 -7.10 29.10 -9.19
C ASN A 492 -6.71 28.08 -8.10
N CYS A 493 -5.40 27.88 -7.86
CA CYS A 493 -4.83 26.96 -6.89
C CYS A 493 -5.26 25.50 -7.10
N ASP A 494 -5.53 25.10 -8.35
CA ASP A 494 -5.86 23.72 -8.70
C ASP A 494 -4.61 22.83 -8.84
N GLY A 495 -3.42 23.42 -8.68
CA GLY A 495 -2.12 22.74 -8.78
C GLY A 495 -1.63 22.59 -10.22
N GLY A 496 -2.42 23.02 -11.19
CA GLY A 496 -2.03 23.21 -12.57
C GLY A 496 -1.67 24.67 -12.83
N ARG A 497 -0.80 24.87 -13.83
CA ARG A 497 -0.71 26.16 -14.51
C ARG A 497 -1.20 25.97 -15.92
N ASP A 498 -2.41 26.42 -16.19
CA ASP A 498 -3.08 26.25 -17.47
C ASP A 498 -4.08 27.38 -17.78
N ILE A 499 -4.86 27.19 -18.86
CA ILE A 499 -5.77 28.23 -19.33
C ILE A 499 -6.87 28.60 -18.32
N ASN A 500 -7.14 27.72 -17.34
CA ASN A 500 -8.11 27.94 -16.27
C ASN A 500 -7.63 28.96 -15.23
N ASP A 501 -6.35 29.35 -15.26
CA ASP A 501 -5.80 30.42 -14.42
C ASP A 501 -6.06 31.81 -14.98
N VAL A 502 -6.37 31.93 -16.27
CA VAL A 502 -6.59 33.24 -16.91
C VAL A 502 -7.77 34.00 -16.29
N PRO A 503 -8.95 33.39 -16.06
CA PRO A 503 -10.05 34.07 -15.37
C PRO A 503 -9.68 34.52 -13.95
N ALA A 504 -8.91 33.69 -13.23
CA ALA A 504 -8.46 33.97 -11.88
C ALA A 504 -7.44 35.14 -11.85
N PHE A 505 -6.50 35.18 -12.80
CA PHE A 505 -5.59 36.30 -13.02
C PHE A 505 -6.32 37.61 -13.33
N VAL A 506 -7.29 37.56 -14.25
CA VAL A 506 -8.08 38.75 -14.58
C VAL A 506 -8.86 39.25 -13.35
N LEU A 507 -9.38 38.34 -12.54
CA LEU A 507 -10.08 38.72 -11.30
C LEU A 507 -9.11 39.33 -10.28
N ALA A 508 -7.93 38.74 -10.07
CA ALA A 508 -6.89 39.27 -9.18
C ALA A 508 -6.43 40.68 -9.60
N LEU A 509 -6.33 40.92 -10.91
CA LEU A 509 -5.93 42.21 -11.49
C LEU A 509 -6.99 43.30 -11.31
N LEU A 510 -8.28 42.94 -11.36
CA LEU A 510 -9.39 43.89 -11.38
C LEU A 510 -10.03 44.11 -10.00
N ASP A 511 -10.09 43.08 -9.17
CA ASP A 511 -10.79 43.08 -7.88
C ASP A 511 -10.19 42.03 -6.93
N ALA A 512 -9.12 42.41 -6.23
CA ALA A 512 -8.43 41.53 -5.28
C ALA A 512 -9.37 40.98 -4.16
N PRO A 513 -10.26 41.78 -3.54
CA PRO A 513 -11.24 41.24 -2.59
C PRO A 513 -12.19 40.19 -3.20
N ALA A 514 -12.63 40.37 -4.44
CA ALA A 514 -13.46 39.37 -5.12
C ALA A 514 -12.67 38.10 -5.48
N TYR A 515 -11.39 38.25 -5.83
CA TYR A 515 -10.47 37.14 -6.03
C TYR A 515 -10.29 36.32 -4.74
N GLU A 516 -9.96 36.96 -3.62
CA GLU A 516 -9.80 36.30 -2.31
C GLU A 516 -11.07 35.56 -1.88
N ALA A 517 -12.25 36.11 -2.19
CA ALA A 517 -13.53 35.47 -1.90
C ALA A 517 -13.82 34.27 -2.83
N ALA A 518 -13.36 34.32 -4.09
CA ALA A 518 -13.56 33.27 -5.08
C ALA A 518 -12.56 32.11 -4.93
N PHE A 519 -11.33 32.39 -4.50
CA PHE A 519 -10.22 31.45 -4.36
C PHE A 519 -9.62 31.50 -2.94
N PRO A 520 -10.37 31.09 -1.91
CA PRO A 520 -9.90 31.16 -0.53
C PRO A 520 -8.65 30.28 -0.33
N GLY A 521 -7.61 30.87 0.26
CA GLY A 521 -6.31 30.20 0.46
C GLY A 521 -5.36 30.27 -0.73
N CYS A 522 -5.78 30.90 -1.84
CA CYS A 522 -4.92 31.23 -2.97
C CYS A 522 -4.43 32.66 -2.83
N GLU A 523 -3.11 32.85 -2.77
CA GLU A 523 -2.54 34.19 -2.62
C GLU A 523 -2.57 34.95 -3.95
N ALA A 524 -3.17 36.14 -3.95
CA ALA A 524 -3.17 37.02 -5.12
C ALA A 524 -1.75 37.43 -5.56
N SER A 525 -0.76 37.36 -4.65
CA SER A 525 0.67 37.56 -4.93
C SER A 525 1.19 36.66 -6.06
N ARG A 526 0.54 35.52 -6.33
CA ARG A 526 0.85 34.64 -7.47
C ARG A 526 0.62 35.29 -8.84
N ALA A 527 -0.13 36.39 -8.87
CA ALA A 527 -0.39 37.19 -10.07
C ALA A 527 0.71 38.25 -10.32
N ASP A 528 1.57 38.54 -9.33
CA ASP A 528 2.77 39.36 -9.51
C ASP A 528 3.88 38.50 -10.10
N ILE A 529 3.83 38.34 -11.42
CA ILE A 529 4.74 37.48 -12.18
C ILE A 529 6.02 38.24 -12.55
N SER A 530 5.94 39.57 -12.57
CA SER A 530 7.09 40.44 -12.77
C SER A 530 7.97 40.58 -11.52
N ALA A 531 7.45 40.15 -10.36
CA ALA A 531 8.10 40.18 -9.05
C ALA A 531 8.52 41.59 -8.64
N ASP A 532 7.64 42.57 -8.89
CA ASP A 532 7.86 43.98 -8.56
C ASP A 532 6.97 44.50 -7.40
N ASP A 533 6.37 43.57 -6.67
CA ASP A 533 5.42 43.75 -5.57
C ASP A 533 4.12 44.43 -6.01
N THR A 534 3.82 44.46 -7.31
CA THR A 534 2.58 45.03 -7.85
C THR A 534 1.91 44.10 -8.86
N ILE A 535 0.61 43.84 -8.67
CA ILE A 535 -0.20 43.09 -9.63
C ILE A 535 -0.79 44.10 -10.63
N ASP A 536 -0.23 44.17 -11.84
CA ASP A 536 -0.72 45.03 -12.89
C ASP A 536 -0.56 44.47 -14.32
N ALA A 537 -0.74 45.31 -15.33
CA ALA A 537 -0.64 44.90 -16.74
C ALA A 537 0.76 44.39 -17.14
N ARG A 538 1.81 44.67 -16.36
CA ARG A 538 3.18 44.18 -16.57
C ARG A 538 3.27 42.67 -16.37
N ASP A 539 2.39 42.09 -15.56
CA ASP A 539 2.37 40.65 -15.28
C ASP A 539 1.76 39.82 -16.41
N ILE A 540 0.97 40.43 -17.31
CA ILE A 540 0.27 39.73 -18.41
C ILE A 540 1.27 39.00 -19.32
N VAL A 541 2.41 39.62 -19.63
CA VAL A 541 3.43 39.01 -20.49
C VAL A 541 4.04 37.80 -19.80
N GLY A 542 4.31 37.90 -18.50
CA GLY A 542 4.80 36.81 -17.68
C GLY A 542 3.81 35.65 -17.62
N LEU A 543 2.52 35.93 -17.37
CA LEU A 543 1.44 34.94 -17.37
C LEU A 543 1.44 34.14 -18.67
N VAL A 544 1.40 34.83 -19.82
CA VAL A 544 1.36 34.17 -21.13
C VAL A 544 2.59 33.31 -21.36
N GLN A 545 3.79 33.77 -20.98
CA GLN A 545 5.01 32.99 -21.10
C GLN A 545 4.98 31.72 -20.25
N LEU A 546 4.52 31.83 -19.00
CA LEU A 546 4.43 30.70 -18.09
C LEU A 546 3.38 29.67 -18.57
N LEU A 547 2.22 30.11 -19.05
CA LEU A 547 1.20 29.24 -19.65
C LEU A 547 1.72 28.47 -20.89
N LEU A 548 2.58 29.10 -21.70
CA LEU A 548 3.18 28.47 -22.88
C LEU A 548 4.32 27.50 -22.53
N SER A 549 4.91 27.62 -21.34
CA SER A 549 6.02 26.76 -20.90
C SER A 549 5.57 25.39 -20.37
N GLY A 550 4.26 25.21 -20.16
CA GLY A 550 3.68 23.98 -19.63
C GLY A 550 3.31 24.09 -18.14
N PRO A 551 2.88 22.97 -17.52
CA PRO A 551 2.45 22.95 -16.13
C PRO A 551 3.58 23.36 -15.18
N CYS A 552 3.23 23.60 -13.92
CA CYS A 552 4.19 23.84 -12.85
C CYS A 552 5.25 22.72 -12.82
N PRO A 553 6.53 23.05 -12.56
CA PRO A 553 7.60 22.05 -12.47
C PRO A 553 7.23 20.87 -11.60
#